data_AF-A0A2D2CZ88-F1
#
_entry.id   AF-A0A2D2CZ88-F1
#
_cell.length_a   1.000
_cell.length_b   1.000
_cell.length_c   1.000
_cell.angle_alpha   90.00
_cell.angle_beta   90.00
_cell.angle_gamma   90.00
#
_symmetry.space_group_name_H-M   'P 1'
#
loop_
_entity.id
_entity.type
_entity.pdbx_description
1 polymer ?
#
loop_
_entity_poly.entity_id
_entity_poly.type
_entity_poly.pdbx_seq_one_letter_code
_entity_poly.pdbx_strand_id
1 'polypeptide(L)'
;MNVLAIISAVMVRDGRETGVLAPLAGEPLLGLLLQRVSRAEKLAGVVVTTSDEAEDEPIRAFCAARGVACETGGRDDLIGRLLAALRAAGAKGGVMIDARSALIDPALVTQVADLLQMTDGMLDWIGNTLAPTYPRGMEIDGFTLAALAEAEARCGEPEQRRGGPAFLRENSRIYRPLSLKAPPEAARPELRLDVESLADLPRIETIVRRFDGRPDFSLAELIAAAEA
;
A
#
# COMPACT_ATOMS: atom_id res chain seq x y z
N MET A 1 19.51 3.67 -2.11
CA MET A 1 19.07 3.09 -0.81
C MET A 1 18.41 1.72 -0.96
N ASN A 2 18.21 0.92 0.10
CA ASN A 2 17.34 -0.27 0.06
C ASN A 2 15.89 0.10 0.39
N VAL A 3 14.93 -0.53 -0.30
CA VAL A 3 13.51 -0.18 -0.23
C VAL A 3 12.67 -1.38 0.15
N LEU A 4 11.82 -1.25 1.16
CA LEU A 4 10.91 -2.29 1.65
C LEU A 4 9.48 -2.04 1.15
N ALA A 5 8.78 -3.05 0.67
CA ALA A 5 7.33 -2.93 0.48
C ALA A 5 6.60 -3.23 1.79
N ILE A 6 5.71 -2.34 2.18
CA ILE A 6 4.97 -2.40 3.45
C ILE A 6 3.47 -2.42 3.15
N ILE A 7 2.81 -3.55 3.38
CA ILE A 7 1.37 -3.68 3.21
C ILE A 7 0.69 -3.38 4.54
N SER A 8 -0.07 -2.28 4.62
CA SER A 8 -0.85 -1.94 5.82
C SER A 8 -2.20 -2.63 5.78
N ALA A 9 -2.43 -3.57 6.70
CA ALA A 9 -3.66 -4.34 6.80
C ALA A 9 -4.30 -4.17 8.19
N VAL A 10 -5.60 -3.88 8.23
CA VAL A 10 -6.43 -3.89 9.44
C VAL A 10 -7.79 -4.48 9.10
N MET A 11 -8.44 -5.16 10.04
CA MET A 11 -9.76 -5.76 9.84
C MET A 11 -10.86 -4.69 9.75
N VAL A 12 -10.71 -3.61 10.51
CA VAL A 12 -11.65 -2.48 10.54
C VAL A 12 -10.91 -1.15 10.37
N ARG A 13 -11.42 -0.29 9.50
CA ARG A 13 -10.95 1.09 9.31
C ARG A 13 -12.15 2.03 9.28
N ASP A 14 -12.10 3.08 10.09
CA ASP A 14 -13.17 4.08 10.22
C ASP A 14 -14.56 3.46 10.46
N GLY A 15 -14.60 2.41 11.29
CA GLY A 15 -15.83 1.70 11.65
C GLY A 15 -16.39 0.78 10.55
N ARG A 16 -15.64 0.53 9.47
CA ARG A 16 -16.04 -0.38 8.38
C ARG A 16 -15.08 -1.55 8.25
N GLU A 17 -15.64 -2.74 8.04
CA GLU A 17 -14.86 -3.93 7.70
C GLU A 17 -14.17 -3.75 6.34
N THR A 18 -12.86 -3.98 6.32
CA THR A 18 -12.02 -3.78 5.13
C THR A 18 -12.11 -4.93 4.14
N GLY A 19 -12.60 -6.10 4.57
CA GLY A 19 -12.59 -7.32 3.77
C GLY A 19 -11.18 -7.86 3.49
N VAL A 20 -10.16 -7.44 4.24
CA VAL A 20 -8.75 -7.78 3.95
C VAL A 20 -8.45 -9.29 3.94
N LEU A 21 -9.20 -10.08 4.72
CA LEU A 21 -9.13 -11.55 4.70
C LEU A 21 -10.35 -12.20 4.03
N ALA A 22 -11.26 -11.42 3.45
CA ALA A 22 -12.39 -11.96 2.71
C ALA A 22 -11.89 -12.67 1.44
N PRO A 23 -12.52 -13.79 1.06
CA PRO A 23 -12.14 -14.52 -0.15
C PRO A 23 -12.49 -13.69 -1.39
N LEU A 24 -11.56 -13.66 -2.33
CA LEU A 24 -11.64 -13.00 -3.62
C LEU A 24 -11.20 -14.01 -4.69
N ALA A 25 -12.17 -14.63 -5.38
CA ALA A 25 -11.92 -15.71 -6.34
C ALA A 25 -11.10 -16.89 -5.77
N GLY A 26 -11.34 -17.23 -4.49
CA GLY A 26 -10.73 -18.39 -3.82
C GLY A 26 -9.50 -18.09 -2.96
N GLU A 27 -8.94 -16.88 -3.02
CA GLU A 27 -7.82 -16.44 -2.18
C GLU A 27 -8.21 -15.22 -1.34
N PRO A 28 -7.73 -15.06 -0.09
CA PRO A 28 -7.94 -13.84 0.67
C PRO A 28 -7.41 -12.62 -0.07
N LEU A 29 -8.09 -11.47 0.06
CA LEU A 29 -7.71 -10.22 -0.59
C LEU A 29 -6.23 -9.82 -0.31
N LEU A 30 -5.78 -9.96 0.94
CA LEU A 30 -4.38 -9.79 1.34
C LEU A 30 -3.43 -10.79 0.65
N GLY A 31 -3.89 -12.02 0.42
CA GLY A 31 -3.15 -13.05 -0.30
C GLY A 31 -2.89 -12.69 -1.76
N LEU A 32 -3.92 -12.20 -2.46
CA LEU A 32 -3.77 -11.68 -3.83
C LEU A 32 -2.78 -10.51 -3.86
N LEU A 33 -2.92 -9.56 -2.93
CA LEU A 33 -2.02 -8.42 -2.85
C LEU A 33 -0.57 -8.83 -2.63
N LEU A 34 -0.30 -9.75 -1.70
CA LEU A 34 1.05 -10.28 -1.45
C LEU A 34 1.63 -10.93 -2.70
N GLN A 35 0.84 -11.73 -3.42
CA GLN A 35 1.27 -12.31 -4.69
C GLN A 35 1.63 -11.21 -5.69
N ARG A 36 0.79 -10.19 -5.87
CA ARG A 36 1.05 -9.10 -6.81
C ARG A 36 2.31 -8.30 -6.43
N VAL A 37 2.41 -7.84 -5.18
CA VAL A 37 3.56 -7.06 -4.71
C VAL A 37 4.87 -7.85 -4.79
N SER A 38 4.84 -9.18 -4.58
CA SER A 38 6.04 -10.02 -4.72
C SER A 38 6.62 -10.07 -6.14
N ARG A 39 5.87 -9.62 -7.16
CA ARG A 39 6.33 -9.50 -8.55
C ARG A 39 7.01 -8.17 -8.84
N ALA A 40 6.90 -7.20 -7.94
CA ALA A 40 7.60 -5.94 -8.09
C ALA A 40 9.10 -6.16 -7.91
N GLU A 41 9.90 -5.53 -8.77
CA GLU A 41 11.34 -5.68 -8.75
C GLU A 41 11.98 -4.69 -7.77
N LYS A 42 13.25 -4.93 -7.43
CA LYS A 42 14.13 -4.00 -6.69
C LYS A 42 13.72 -3.74 -5.24
N LEU A 43 12.73 -4.46 -4.72
CA LEU A 43 12.39 -4.45 -3.30
C LEU A 43 13.37 -5.33 -2.51
N ALA A 44 13.71 -4.91 -1.29
CA ALA A 44 14.48 -5.69 -0.33
C ALA A 44 13.65 -6.80 0.33
N GLY A 45 12.33 -6.72 0.22
CA GLY A 45 11.38 -7.66 0.80
C GLY A 45 9.97 -7.09 0.86
N VAL A 46 9.04 -7.88 1.38
CA VAL A 46 7.66 -7.51 1.63
C VAL A 46 7.34 -7.81 3.09
N VAL A 47 6.72 -6.86 3.78
CA VAL A 47 6.25 -7.00 5.16
C VAL A 47 4.81 -6.53 5.25
N VAL A 48 4.02 -7.19 6.09
CA VAL A 48 2.68 -6.71 6.46
C VAL A 48 2.80 -5.95 7.78
N THR A 49 2.13 -4.81 7.90
CA THR A 49 1.92 -4.15 9.19
C THR A 49 0.45 -4.19 9.58
N THR A 50 0.16 -4.51 10.83
CA THR A 50 -1.22 -4.52 11.37
C THR A 50 -1.24 -3.98 12.80
N SER A 51 -2.42 -3.80 13.41
CA SER A 51 -2.44 -3.38 14.82
C SER A 51 -2.10 -4.52 15.78
N ASP A 52 -1.74 -4.20 17.01
CA ASP A 52 -1.57 -5.15 18.11
C ASP A 52 -2.89 -5.53 18.80
N GLU A 53 -4.01 -5.01 18.31
CA GLU A 53 -5.34 -5.27 18.85
C GLU A 53 -5.80 -6.71 18.59
N ALA A 54 -6.69 -7.22 19.43
CA ALA A 54 -7.25 -8.57 19.29
C ALA A 54 -8.03 -8.74 17.98
N GLU A 55 -8.69 -7.67 17.51
CA GLU A 55 -9.45 -7.65 16.26
C GLU A 55 -8.58 -7.96 15.03
N ASP A 56 -7.30 -7.57 15.06
CA ASP A 56 -6.35 -7.79 13.97
C ASP A 56 -5.53 -9.10 14.12
N GLU A 57 -5.78 -9.91 15.15
CA GLU A 57 -5.15 -11.23 15.32
C GLU A 57 -5.28 -12.14 14.08
N PRO A 58 -6.43 -12.20 13.37
CA PRO A 58 -6.55 -12.99 12.16
C PRO A 58 -5.52 -12.64 11.08
N ILE A 59 -5.11 -11.37 10.98
CA ILE A 59 -4.09 -10.92 10.02
C ILE A 59 -2.71 -11.45 10.42
N ARG A 60 -2.38 -11.39 11.72
CA ARG A 60 -1.13 -11.94 12.27
C ARG A 60 -1.05 -13.44 12.05
N ALA A 61 -2.12 -14.17 12.36
CA ALA A 61 -2.23 -15.60 12.13
C ALA A 61 -2.11 -15.95 10.63
N PHE A 62 -2.75 -15.18 9.75
CA PHE A 62 -2.64 -15.35 8.30
C PHE A 62 -1.19 -15.20 7.81
N CYS A 63 -0.48 -14.18 8.29
CA CYS A 63 0.93 -13.94 7.92
C CYS A 63 1.84 -15.05 8.46
N ALA A 64 1.68 -15.44 9.73
CA ALA A 64 2.45 -16.50 10.35
C ALA A 64 2.31 -17.84 9.63
N ALA A 65 1.07 -18.22 9.26
CA ALA A 65 0.78 -19.45 8.53
C ALA A 65 1.42 -19.50 7.13
N ARG A 66 1.79 -18.34 6.57
CA ARG A 66 2.38 -18.20 5.23
C ARG A 66 3.86 -17.81 5.27
N GLY A 67 4.47 -17.68 6.45
CA GLY A 67 5.86 -17.24 6.60
C GLY A 67 6.11 -15.80 6.10
N VAL A 68 5.07 -14.96 6.11
CA VAL A 68 5.18 -13.54 5.74
C VAL A 68 5.55 -12.74 6.98
N ALA A 69 6.58 -11.89 6.89
CA ALA A 69 6.95 -10.99 7.97
C ALA A 69 5.77 -10.07 8.32
N CYS A 70 5.47 -9.94 9.61
CA CYS A 70 4.34 -9.19 10.11
C CYS A 70 4.77 -8.35 11.30
N GLU A 71 4.65 -7.04 11.18
CA GLU A 71 5.00 -6.07 12.22
C GLU A 71 3.75 -5.46 12.82
N THR A 72 3.76 -5.21 14.12
CA THR A 72 2.58 -4.80 14.87
C THR A 72 2.85 -3.51 15.64
N GLY A 73 1.80 -2.75 15.91
CA GLY A 73 1.86 -1.58 16.79
C GLY A 73 0.49 -0.95 16.96
N GLY A 74 0.45 0.23 17.56
CA GLY A 74 -0.82 0.89 17.87
C GLY A 74 -1.73 1.07 16.64
N ARG A 75 -3.03 0.79 16.82
CA ARG A 75 -4.07 0.90 15.78
C ARG A 75 -4.04 2.24 15.05
N ASP A 76 -3.92 3.32 15.84
CA ASP A 76 -3.98 4.70 15.38
C ASP A 76 -2.59 5.32 15.13
N ASP A 77 -1.53 4.51 15.20
CA ASP A 77 -0.15 4.94 14.98
C ASP A 77 0.44 4.26 13.74
N LEU A 78 -0.03 4.70 12.56
CA LEU A 78 0.48 4.17 11.30
C LEU A 78 1.96 4.54 11.11
N ILE A 79 2.38 5.75 11.44
CA ILE A 79 3.79 6.15 11.40
C ILE A 79 4.66 5.20 12.22
N GLY A 80 4.28 4.93 13.47
CA GLY A 80 5.02 4.01 14.34
C GLY A 80 5.17 2.60 13.75
N ARG A 81 4.09 2.04 13.19
CA ARG A 81 4.12 0.72 12.54
C ARG A 81 5.05 0.68 11.31
N LEU A 82 4.99 1.71 10.47
CA LEU A 82 5.85 1.82 9.30
C LEU A 82 7.34 1.97 9.70
N LEU A 83 7.62 2.75 10.74
CA LEU A 83 8.98 2.89 11.28
C LEU A 83 9.52 1.60 11.90
N ALA A 84 8.68 0.87 12.64
CA ALA A 84 9.04 -0.45 13.18
C ALA A 84 9.45 -1.40 12.06
N ALA A 85 8.63 -1.50 11.01
CA ALA A 85 8.91 -2.32 9.84
C ALA A 85 10.21 -1.96 9.12
N LEU A 86 10.45 -0.66 8.88
CA LEU A 86 11.70 -0.20 8.26
C LEU A 86 12.92 -0.54 9.12
N ARG A 87 12.84 -0.31 10.44
CA ARG A 87 13.94 -0.57 11.37
C ARG A 87 14.25 -2.07 11.48
N ALA A 88 13.23 -2.92 11.58
CA ALA A 88 13.39 -4.37 11.64
C ALA A 88 14.06 -4.95 10.39
N ALA A 89 13.71 -4.43 9.21
CA ALA A 89 14.30 -4.84 7.93
C ALA A 89 15.65 -4.15 7.61
N GLY A 90 16.09 -3.19 8.44
CA GLY A 90 17.24 -2.34 8.12
C GLY A 90 17.06 -1.54 6.82
N ALA A 91 15.81 -1.21 6.46
CA ALA A 91 15.46 -0.51 5.23
C ALA A 91 15.51 1.01 5.41
N LYS A 92 16.07 1.70 4.42
CA LYS A 92 16.20 3.18 4.41
C LYS A 92 15.06 3.88 3.68
N GLY A 93 14.27 3.14 2.89
CA GLY A 93 13.05 3.61 2.26
C GLY A 93 11.93 2.57 2.31
N GLY A 94 10.70 3.02 2.22
CA GLY A 94 9.51 2.19 2.22
C GLY A 94 8.58 2.56 1.08
N VAL A 95 7.84 1.57 0.57
CA VAL A 95 6.69 1.75 -0.32
C VAL A 95 5.49 1.14 0.39
N MET A 96 4.62 2.00 0.92
CA MET A 96 3.40 1.58 1.59
C MET A 96 2.26 1.38 0.60
N ILE A 97 1.55 0.27 0.78
CA ILE A 97 0.34 -0.07 0.05
C ILE A 97 -0.76 -0.39 1.07
N ASP A 98 -1.95 0.20 0.91
CA ASP A 98 -3.13 -0.17 1.71
C ASP A 98 -3.63 -1.55 1.24
N ALA A 99 -3.89 -2.47 2.18
CA ALA A 99 -4.30 -3.81 1.83
C ALA A 99 -5.57 -3.87 0.97
N ARG A 100 -6.45 -2.87 1.05
CA ARG A 100 -7.66 -2.73 0.23
C ARG A 100 -7.39 -2.50 -1.25
N SER A 101 -6.16 -2.11 -1.61
CA SER A 101 -5.69 -1.89 -2.98
C SER A 101 -5.09 -3.17 -3.58
N ALA A 102 -5.77 -4.30 -3.42
CA ALA A 102 -5.24 -5.61 -3.78
C ALA A 102 -4.92 -5.78 -5.26
N LEU A 103 -5.43 -4.90 -6.12
CA LEU A 103 -5.20 -4.92 -7.56
C LEU A 103 -4.02 -4.03 -8.02
N ILE A 104 -3.32 -3.35 -7.10
CA ILE A 104 -2.16 -2.49 -7.40
C ILE A 104 -1.23 -3.12 -8.46
N ASP A 105 -0.79 -2.33 -9.44
CA ASP A 105 0.12 -2.80 -10.48
C ASP A 105 1.55 -2.97 -9.94
N PRO A 106 2.16 -4.17 -10.02
CA PRO A 106 3.54 -4.39 -9.58
C PRO A 106 4.56 -3.48 -10.30
N ALA A 107 4.28 -3.06 -11.54
CA ALA A 107 5.14 -2.13 -12.27
C ALA A 107 5.15 -0.73 -11.63
N LEU A 108 4.01 -0.28 -11.09
CA LEU A 108 3.92 0.99 -10.34
C LEU A 108 4.69 0.90 -9.02
N VAL A 109 4.59 -0.23 -8.31
CA VAL A 109 5.38 -0.49 -7.09
C VAL A 109 6.88 -0.45 -7.40
N THR A 110 7.30 -1.12 -8.48
CA THR A 110 8.68 -1.13 -8.97
C THR A 110 9.16 0.29 -9.30
N GLN A 111 8.34 1.07 -10.01
CA GLN A 111 8.67 2.45 -10.38
C GLN A 111 8.91 3.35 -9.16
N VAL A 112 8.06 3.26 -8.14
CA VAL A 112 8.25 4.06 -6.92
C VAL A 112 9.51 3.62 -6.17
N ALA A 113 9.75 2.31 -6.05
CA ALA A 113 10.96 1.79 -5.43
C ALA A 113 12.21 2.26 -6.17
N ASP A 114 12.21 2.19 -7.51
CA ASP A 114 13.28 2.69 -8.37
C ASP A 114 13.60 4.16 -8.12
N LEU A 115 12.59 5.01 -8.12
CA LEU A 115 12.79 6.45 -7.92
C LEU A 115 13.36 6.76 -6.54
N LEU A 116 12.93 6.04 -5.50
CA LEU A 116 13.53 6.16 -4.16
C LEU A 116 15.01 5.77 -4.16
N GLN A 117 15.36 4.70 -4.89
CA GLN A 117 16.75 4.25 -5.01
C GLN A 117 17.62 5.27 -5.75
N MET A 118 17.13 5.76 -6.89
CA MET A 118 17.84 6.71 -7.75
C MET A 118 18.01 8.07 -7.09
N THR A 119 17.01 8.54 -6.35
CA THR A 119 17.06 9.83 -5.69
C THR A 119 17.84 9.80 -4.38
N ASP A 120 18.01 8.63 -3.78
CA ASP A 120 18.84 8.37 -2.59
C ASP A 120 18.70 9.42 -1.48
N GLY A 121 17.46 9.83 -1.19
CA GLY A 121 17.13 10.80 -0.13
C GLY A 121 17.06 12.26 -0.60
N MET A 122 17.18 12.53 -1.91
CA MET A 122 16.88 13.85 -2.49
C MET A 122 15.38 14.15 -2.50
N LEU A 123 14.53 13.12 -2.53
CA LEU A 123 13.09 13.24 -2.35
C LEU A 123 12.68 12.53 -1.07
N ASP A 124 11.75 13.14 -0.35
CA ASP A 124 11.29 12.63 0.95
C ASP A 124 10.07 11.70 0.81
N TRP A 125 9.27 11.96 -0.22
CA TRP A 125 8.05 11.21 -0.56
C TRP A 125 7.88 11.12 -2.09
N ILE A 126 7.43 9.98 -2.58
CA ILE A 126 7.13 9.71 -3.99
C ILE A 126 5.85 8.89 -4.04
N GLY A 127 4.81 9.37 -4.69
CA GLY A 127 3.54 8.64 -4.77
C GLY A 127 2.61 9.27 -5.78
N ASN A 128 1.33 8.92 -5.76
CA ASN A 128 0.35 9.44 -6.73
C ASN A 128 -0.91 10.02 -6.06
N THR A 129 -0.91 10.19 -4.74
CA THR A 129 -2.08 10.62 -3.96
C THR A 129 -2.22 12.13 -3.80
N LEU A 130 -1.19 12.93 -4.14
CA LEU A 130 -1.23 14.40 -4.03
C LEU A 130 -2.07 15.05 -5.15
N ALA A 131 -2.02 14.50 -6.36
CA ALA A 131 -2.80 14.92 -7.51
C ALA A 131 -3.28 13.67 -8.29
N PRO A 132 -4.31 12.97 -7.79
CA PRO A 132 -4.67 11.64 -8.25
C PRO A 132 -5.18 11.66 -9.70
N THR A 133 -4.53 10.86 -10.54
CA THR A 133 -4.93 10.62 -11.94
C THR A 133 -5.08 9.14 -12.27
N TYR A 134 -4.58 8.26 -11.42
CA TYR A 134 -4.74 6.81 -11.54
C TYR A 134 -6.13 6.39 -11.03
N PRO A 135 -6.64 5.20 -11.41
CA PRO A 135 -7.77 4.57 -10.73
C PRO A 135 -7.59 4.51 -9.23
N ARG A 136 -8.69 4.54 -8.46
CA ARG A 136 -8.64 4.13 -7.05
C ARG A 136 -8.25 2.67 -6.95
N GLY A 137 -7.52 2.28 -5.91
CA GLY A 137 -6.81 1.01 -5.80
C GLY A 137 -5.41 1.01 -6.43
N MET A 138 -4.94 2.14 -6.96
CA MET A 138 -3.57 2.32 -7.44
C MET A 138 -2.77 3.30 -6.58
N GLU A 139 -3.35 3.76 -5.47
CA GLU A 139 -2.71 4.66 -4.53
C GLU A 139 -1.46 4.01 -3.92
N ILE A 140 -0.37 4.76 -3.92
CA ILE A 140 0.91 4.29 -3.43
C ILE A 140 1.70 5.43 -2.79
N ASP A 141 2.35 5.13 -1.67
CA ASP A 141 3.15 6.09 -0.90
C ASP A 141 4.56 5.54 -0.70
N GLY A 142 5.53 6.06 -1.46
CA GLY A 142 6.96 5.87 -1.24
C GLY A 142 7.53 6.95 -0.33
N PHE A 143 8.41 6.59 0.59
CA PHE A 143 9.01 7.54 1.54
C PHE A 143 10.36 7.06 2.06
N THR A 144 11.14 8.00 2.60
CA THR A 144 12.41 7.67 3.28
C THR A 144 12.19 7.44 4.78
N LEU A 145 13.02 6.58 5.38
CA LEU A 145 13.05 6.36 6.83
C LEU A 145 13.31 7.68 7.57
N ALA A 146 14.22 8.50 7.05
CA ALA A 146 14.59 9.78 7.66
C ALA A 146 13.40 10.74 7.71
N ALA A 147 12.69 10.91 6.60
CA ALA A 147 11.53 11.79 6.53
C ALA A 147 10.38 11.29 7.43
N LEU A 148 10.12 9.98 7.44
CA LEU A 148 9.07 9.42 8.28
C LEU A 148 9.40 9.51 9.79
N ALA A 149 10.68 9.33 10.17
CA ALA A 149 11.12 9.49 11.55
C ALA A 149 11.07 10.96 12.01
N GLU A 150 11.37 11.89 11.11
CA GLU A 150 11.18 13.31 11.37
C GLU A 150 9.70 13.67 11.51
N ALA A 151 8.84 13.12 10.65
CA ALA A 151 7.40 13.29 10.75
C ALA A 151 6.86 12.81 12.11
N GLU A 152 7.32 11.66 12.61
CA GLU A 152 6.97 11.15 13.94
C GLU A 152 7.17 12.19 15.05
N ALA A 153 8.29 12.92 15.01
CA ALA A 153 8.61 13.96 16.00
C ALA A 153 7.84 15.28 15.78
N ARG A 154 7.28 15.49 14.58
CA ARG A 154 6.56 16.71 14.20
C ARG A 154 5.04 16.58 14.30
N CYS A 155 4.50 15.36 14.28
CA CYS A 155 3.06 15.14 14.45
C CYS A 155 2.63 15.63 15.83
N GLY A 156 1.78 16.66 15.85
CA GLY A 156 1.19 17.21 17.07
C GLY A 156 -0.15 16.57 17.42
N GLU A 157 -0.88 16.09 16.41
CA GLU A 157 -2.23 15.53 16.55
C GLU A 157 -2.25 14.01 16.28
N PRO A 158 -3.03 13.21 17.04
CA PRO A 158 -3.16 11.77 16.82
C PRO A 158 -3.58 11.39 15.38
N GLU A 159 -4.43 12.20 14.74
CA GLU A 159 -4.91 11.99 13.37
C GLU A 159 -3.76 12.04 12.36
N GLN A 160 -2.72 12.85 12.62
CA GLN A 160 -1.54 12.93 11.76
C GLN A 160 -0.72 11.64 11.81
N ARG A 161 -0.61 11.03 13.01
CA ARG A 161 0.05 9.72 13.16
C ARG A 161 -0.74 8.60 12.48
N ARG A 162 -2.06 8.67 12.54
CA ARG A 162 -2.99 7.74 11.86
C ARG A 162 -2.88 7.84 10.33
N GLY A 163 -2.69 9.07 9.82
CA GLY A 163 -2.55 9.35 8.39
C GLY A 163 -1.24 8.86 7.76
N GLY A 164 -0.22 8.52 8.57
CA GLY A 164 0.99 7.88 8.08
C GLY A 164 1.79 8.78 7.11
N PRO A 165 2.18 8.27 5.92
CA PRO A 165 2.96 9.03 4.93
C PRO A 165 2.25 10.27 4.38
N ALA A 166 0.92 10.39 4.54
CA ALA A 166 0.15 11.56 4.13
C ALA A 166 0.72 12.88 4.70
N PHE A 167 1.24 12.83 5.93
CA PHE A 167 1.88 13.97 6.58
C PHE A 167 3.02 14.56 5.74
N LEU A 168 3.80 13.73 5.04
CA LEU A 168 4.94 14.19 4.24
C LEU A 168 4.48 15.04 3.05
N ARG A 169 3.49 14.55 2.29
CA ARG A 169 2.97 15.26 1.11
C ARG A 169 2.12 16.48 1.47
N GLU A 170 1.44 16.48 2.61
CA GLU A 170 0.64 17.62 3.11
C GLU A 170 1.51 18.77 3.62
N ASN A 171 2.77 18.49 3.97
CA ASN A 171 3.73 19.46 4.46
C ASN A 171 4.85 19.73 3.44
N SER A 172 4.49 19.97 2.18
CA SER A 172 5.42 20.20 1.04
C SER A 172 6.32 21.44 1.15
N ARG A 173 6.13 22.29 2.17
CA ARG A 173 7.07 23.37 2.52
C ARG A 173 8.26 22.88 3.33
N ILE A 174 8.13 21.71 3.96
CA ILE A 174 9.14 21.08 4.83
C ILE A 174 9.77 19.90 4.10
N TYR A 175 8.95 19.12 3.38
CA TYR A 175 9.38 17.93 2.65
C TYR A 175 9.41 18.18 1.14
N ARG A 176 10.07 17.28 0.41
CA ARG A 176 10.22 17.31 -1.05
C ARG A 176 9.41 16.17 -1.70
N PRO A 177 8.08 16.33 -1.86
CA PRO A 177 7.24 15.31 -2.49
C PRO A 177 7.35 15.34 -4.02
N LEU A 178 7.33 14.16 -4.64
CA LEU A 178 7.09 13.99 -6.07
C LEU A 178 5.78 13.23 -6.31
N SER A 179 4.82 13.87 -6.97
CA SER A 179 3.58 13.21 -7.37
C SER A 179 3.68 12.68 -8.79
N LEU A 180 3.56 11.37 -8.95
CA LEU A 180 3.44 10.69 -10.23
C LEU A 180 2.09 11.00 -10.86
N LYS A 181 2.09 11.13 -12.19
CA LYS A 181 0.88 11.21 -13.00
C LYS A 181 0.75 9.93 -13.82
N ALA A 182 -0.49 9.52 -14.03
CA ALA A 182 -0.81 8.41 -14.90
C ALA A 182 -0.53 8.81 -16.35
N PRO A 183 0.07 7.93 -17.17
CA PRO A 183 0.09 8.15 -18.61
C PRO A 183 -1.36 8.16 -19.15
N PRO A 184 -1.64 8.83 -20.28
CA PRO A 184 -3.01 9.02 -20.79
C PRO A 184 -3.85 7.74 -20.90
N GLU A 185 -3.22 6.63 -21.28
CA GLU A 185 -3.84 5.31 -21.40
C GLU A 185 -4.26 4.71 -20.05
N ALA A 186 -3.62 5.10 -18.95
CA ALA A 186 -3.91 4.65 -17.59
C ALA A 186 -4.64 5.69 -16.74
N ALA A 187 -4.88 6.89 -17.28
CA ALA A 187 -5.56 7.97 -16.59
C ALA A 187 -7.07 7.71 -16.55
N ARG A 188 -7.52 7.03 -15.48
CA ARG A 188 -8.91 6.62 -15.24
C ARG A 188 -9.31 6.87 -13.78
N PRO A 189 -9.25 8.10 -13.26
CA PRO A 189 -9.55 8.41 -11.85
C PRO A 189 -11.00 8.09 -11.44
N GLU A 190 -11.90 7.91 -12.40
CA GLU A 190 -13.28 7.48 -12.22
C GLU A 190 -13.42 5.99 -11.91
N LEU A 191 -12.45 5.16 -12.31
CA LEU A 191 -12.45 3.74 -12.00
C LEU A 191 -12.09 3.52 -10.53
N ARG A 192 -12.81 2.60 -9.91
CA ARG A 192 -12.54 2.12 -8.56
C ARG A 192 -12.03 0.69 -8.65
N LEU A 193 -10.84 0.38 -8.20
CA LEU A 193 -10.24 -0.97 -8.23
C LEU A 193 -9.83 -1.43 -6.82
N ASP A 194 -10.28 -0.71 -5.80
CA ASP A 194 -10.13 -0.97 -4.38
C ASP A 194 -11.38 -1.60 -3.75
N VAL A 195 -11.21 -2.13 -2.54
CA VAL A 195 -12.28 -2.60 -1.66
C VAL A 195 -12.37 -1.68 -0.44
N GLU A 196 -13.19 -0.63 -0.49
CA GLU A 196 -13.40 0.25 0.67
C GLU A 196 -14.27 -0.40 1.74
N SER A 197 -15.15 -1.31 1.32
CA SER A 197 -16.06 -2.06 2.17
C SER A 197 -16.38 -3.43 1.59
N LEU A 198 -16.99 -4.32 2.38
CA LEU A 198 -17.46 -5.62 1.88
C LEU A 198 -18.40 -5.53 0.67
N ALA A 199 -19.09 -4.41 0.47
CA ALA A 199 -19.98 -4.21 -0.67
C ALA A 199 -19.22 -4.13 -2.02
N ASP A 200 -17.92 -3.83 -2.00
CA ASP A 200 -17.09 -3.75 -3.20
C ASP A 200 -16.60 -5.14 -3.66
N LEU A 201 -16.60 -6.13 -2.77
CA LEU A 201 -16.04 -7.46 -3.04
C LEU A 201 -16.64 -8.12 -4.29
N PRO A 202 -17.97 -8.17 -4.53
CA PRO A 202 -18.52 -8.83 -5.72
C PRO A 202 -18.05 -8.20 -7.03
N ARG A 203 -17.87 -6.87 -7.04
CA ARG A 203 -17.40 -6.11 -8.21
C ARG A 203 -15.93 -6.41 -8.49
N ILE A 204 -15.09 -6.35 -7.45
CA ILE A 204 -13.67 -6.68 -7.57
C ILE A 204 -13.48 -8.16 -7.93
N GLU A 205 -14.28 -9.07 -7.37
CA GLU A 205 -14.22 -10.49 -7.69
C GLU A 205 -14.56 -10.74 -9.16
N THR A 206 -15.56 -10.04 -9.69
CA THR A 206 -15.93 -10.12 -11.11
C THR A 206 -14.76 -9.72 -12.01
N ILE A 207 -14.03 -8.66 -11.67
CA ILE A 207 -12.83 -8.23 -12.41
C ILE A 207 -11.73 -9.29 -12.30
N VAL A 208 -11.41 -9.74 -11.09
CA VAL A 208 -10.33 -10.72 -10.85
C VAL A 208 -10.58 -12.04 -11.57
N ARG A 209 -11.83 -12.51 -11.61
CA ARG A 209 -12.19 -13.76 -12.30
C ARG A 209 -11.93 -13.73 -13.80
N ARG A 210 -11.84 -12.55 -14.43
CA ARG A 210 -11.49 -12.44 -15.86
C ARG A 210 -10.04 -12.83 -16.17
N PHE A 211 -9.19 -12.95 -15.14
CA PHE A 211 -7.79 -13.32 -15.30
C PHE A 211 -7.51 -14.80 -15.01
N ASP A 212 -8.54 -15.62 -14.79
CA ASP A 212 -8.42 -17.08 -14.62
C ASP A 212 -7.37 -17.49 -13.57
N GLY A 213 -7.30 -16.76 -12.46
CA GLY A 213 -6.37 -17.01 -11.36
C GLY A 213 -4.94 -16.51 -11.61
N ARG A 214 -4.66 -15.87 -12.75
CA ARG A 214 -3.39 -15.16 -12.97
C ARG A 214 -3.33 -13.91 -12.08
N PRO A 215 -2.26 -13.73 -11.28
CA PRO A 215 -2.05 -12.50 -10.52
C PRO A 215 -1.09 -11.52 -11.23
N ASP A 216 -0.64 -11.80 -12.45
CA ASP A 216 0.38 -11.02 -13.18
C ASP A 216 -0.19 -9.98 -14.16
N PHE A 217 -1.49 -9.71 -14.10
CA PHE A 217 -2.14 -8.71 -14.95
C PHE A 217 -1.66 -7.28 -14.65
N SER A 218 -1.46 -6.51 -15.71
CA SER A 218 -1.10 -5.09 -15.71
C SER A 218 -2.30 -4.18 -15.41
N LEU A 219 -2.02 -2.90 -15.14
CA LEU A 219 -3.06 -1.87 -15.03
C LEU A 219 -3.86 -1.72 -16.34
N ALA A 220 -3.21 -1.85 -17.50
CA ALA A 220 -3.89 -1.77 -18.79
C ALA A 220 -4.91 -2.90 -18.96
N GLU A 221 -4.53 -4.12 -18.60
CA GLU A 221 -5.44 -5.28 -18.56
C GLU A 221 -6.59 -5.07 -17.56
N LEU A 222 -6.31 -4.51 -16.38
CA LEU A 222 -7.33 -4.19 -15.37
C LEU A 222 -8.36 -3.16 -15.85
N ILE A 223 -7.89 -2.10 -16.51
CA ILE A 223 -8.77 -1.06 -17.07
C ILE A 223 -9.67 -1.69 -18.13
N ALA A 224 -9.10 -2.46 -19.06
CA ALA A 224 -9.88 -3.16 -20.09
C ALA A 224 -10.91 -4.13 -19.47
N ALA A 225 -10.53 -4.84 -18.41
CA ALA A 225 -11.43 -5.75 -17.70
C ALA A 225 -12.51 -5.03 -16.88
N ALA A 226 -12.28 -3.81 -16.43
CA ALA A 226 -13.25 -3.00 -15.68
C ALA A 226 -14.25 -2.27 -16.58
N GLU A 227 -13.85 -1.95 -17.81
CA GLU A 227 -14.67 -1.27 -18.82
C GLU A 227 -15.55 -2.24 -19.65
N ALA A 228 -15.28 -3.54 -19.57
CA ALA A 228 -16.01 -4.62 -20.25
C ALA A 228 -17.24 -5.12 -19.46
#